data_AF-A0A2I1R1I9-F1
#
_entry.id   AF-A0A2I1R1I9-F1
#
_cell.length_a   1.000
_cell.length_b   1.000
_cell.length_c   1.000
_cell.angle_alpha   90.00
_cell.angle_beta   90.00
_cell.angle_gamma   90.00
#
_symmetry.space_group_name_H-M   'P 1'
#
loop_
_entity.id
_entity.type
_entity.pdbx_description
1 polymer ?
#
loop_
_entity_poly.entity_id
_entity_poly.type
_entity_poly.pdbx_seq_one_letter_code
_entity_poly.pdbx_strand_id
1 'polypeptide(L)' 'WADGGPTDLDNGCLLCQRCHTQVHHHGWDIVIGFDRHPWLVPPASIDPQRKPLPAYNRRTMRLDNAA' A
#
# COMPACT_ATOMS: atom_id res chain seq x y z
N TRP A 1 10.53 15.29 -0.02
CA TRP A 1 10.06 14.27 -0.98
C TRP A 1 11.22 13.94 -1.92
N ALA A 2 11.38 12.69 -2.34
CA ALA A 2 12.60 12.24 -3.06
C ALA A 2 12.71 12.84 -4.47
N ASP A 3 11.58 13.11 -5.13
CA ASP A 3 11.55 13.51 -6.54
C ASP A 3 11.07 14.97 -6.78
N GLY A 4 11.15 15.84 -5.76
CA GLY A 4 10.86 17.29 -5.88
C GLY A 4 9.39 17.77 -6.04
N GLY A 5 8.40 16.88 -6.10
CA GLY A 5 6.97 17.18 -6.14
C GLY A 5 6.36 17.70 -4.83
N PRO A 6 5.11 18.21 -4.89
CA PRO A 6 4.41 18.78 -3.75
C PRO A 6 4.11 17.74 -2.68
N THR A 7 4.02 18.17 -1.42
CA THR A 7 3.52 17.33 -0.34
C THR A 7 2.03 17.08 -0.54
N ASP A 8 1.64 15.83 -0.69
CA ASP A 8 0.26 15.38 -0.79
C ASP A 8 -0.08 14.46 0.39
N LEU A 9 -0.96 14.92 1.28
CA LEU A 9 -1.41 14.13 2.43
C LEU A 9 -2.37 13.00 2.01
N ASP A 10 -3.03 13.14 0.85
CA ASP A 10 -3.95 12.13 0.34
C ASP A 10 -3.19 10.89 -0.20
N ASN A 11 -1.91 11.03 -0.51
CA ASN A 11 -1.03 9.93 -0.93
C ASN A 11 -0.24 9.28 0.23
N GLY A 12 -0.47 9.74 1.46
CA GLY A 12 0.21 9.24 2.65
C GLY A 12 -0.53 8.09 3.34
N CYS A 13 0.20 7.19 4.02
CA CYS A 13 -0.40 6.22 4.94
C CYS A 13 0.50 5.94 6.15
N LEU A 14 -0.10 5.52 7.26
CA LEU A 14 0.64 5.12 8.45
C LEU A 14 0.92 3.62 8.44
N LEU A 15 2.17 3.25 8.72
CA LEU A 15 2.61 1.87 8.79
C LEU A 15 3.13 1.56 10.19
N CYS A 16 2.87 0.33 10.66
CA CYS A 16 3.62 -0.19 11.81
C CYS A 16 5.08 -0.41 11.42
N GLN A 17 5.98 -0.50 12.42
CA GLN A 17 7.41 -0.66 12.19
C GLN A 17 7.74 -1.78 11.18
N ARG A 18 7.13 -2.96 11.34
CA ARG A 18 7.38 -4.10 10.44
C ARG A 18 6.97 -3.79 9.00
N CYS A 19 5.77 -3.24 8.79
CA CYS A 19 5.32 -2.91 7.42
C CYS A 19 6.18 -1.81 6.80
N HIS A 20 6.64 -0.85 7.60
CA HIS A 20 7.53 0.21 7.16
C HIS A 20 8.88 -0.34 6.66
N THR A 21 9.48 -1.28 7.38
CA THR A 21 10.70 -1.98 6.95
C THR A 21 10.48 -2.76 5.65
N GLN A 22 9.33 -3.45 5.51
CA GLN A 22 9.02 -4.21 4.29
C GLN A 22 8.99 -3.32 3.04
N VAL A 23 8.41 -2.12 3.14
CA VAL A 23 8.34 -1.17 2.03
C VAL A 23 9.71 -0.61 1.70
N HIS A 24 10.48 -0.18 2.71
CA HIS A 24 11.78 0.45 2.43
C HIS A 24 12.90 -0.52 2.03
N HIS A 25 12.85 -1.78 2.46
CA HIS A 25 14.01 -2.67 2.35
C HIS A 25 13.71 -4.01 1.67
N HIS A 26 12.44 -4.38 1.51
CA HIS A 26 12.07 -5.71 1.03
C HIS A 26 11.18 -5.69 -0.21
N GLY A 27 11.13 -4.55 -0.91
CA GLY A 27 10.49 -4.42 -2.22
C GLY A 27 8.97 -4.48 -2.21
N TRP A 28 8.37 -4.34 -1.02
CA TRP A 28 6.94 -4.06 -0.93
C TRP A 28 6.67 -2.63 -1.35
N ASP A 29 5.50 -2.42 -1.95
CA ASP A 29 5.09 -1.13 -2.48
C ASP A 29 3.66 -0.82 -2.01
N ILE A 30 3.26 0.44 -2.13
CA ILE A 30 1.95 0.91 -1.67
C ILE A 30 1.30 1.74 -2.76
N VAL A 31 0.04 1.45 -3.03
CA VAL A 31 -0.83 2.32 -3.82
C VAL A 31 -2.02 2.76 -2.99
N ILE A 32 -2.40 4.03 -3.11
CA ILE A 32 -3.62 4.54 -2.49
C ILE A 32 -4.79 4.33 -3.47
N GLY A 33 -5.82 3.60 -3.03
CA GLY A 33 -7.02 3.37 -3.82
C GLY A 33 -7.89 4.63 -3.95
N PHE A 34 -8.86 4.60 -4.86
CA PHE A 34 -9.85 5.67 -5.02
C PHE A 34 -10.65 5.97 -3.74
N ASP A 35 -10.74 4.99 -2.86
CA ASP A 35 -11.34 5.09 -1.54
C ASP A 35 -10.41 5.71 -0.47
N ARG A 36 -9.25 6.23 -0.89
CA ARG A 36 -8.21 6.80 -0.02
C ARG A 36 -7.63 5.81 1.00
N HIS A 37 -7.68 4.51 0.68
CA HIS A 37 -7.08 3.48 1.53
C HIS A 37 -5.86 2.82 0.88
N PRO A 38 -4.84 2.44 1.67
CA PRO A 38 -3.65 1.81 1.14
C PRO A 38 -3.90 0.36 0.75
N TRP A 39 -3.30 -0.03 -0.37
CA TRP A 39 -3.14 -1.40 -0.85
C TRP A 39 -1.67 -1.76 -0.86
N LEU A 40 -1.34 -2.91 -0.27
CA LEU A 40 0.02 -3.43 -0.18
C LEU A 40 0.32 -4.28 -1.42
N VAL A 41 1.33 -3.89 -2.17
CA VAL A 41 1.75 -4.57 -3.39
C VAL A 41 3.01 -5.39 -3.08
N PRO A 42 2.96 -6.72 -3.16
CA PRO A 42 4.13 -7.56 -2.87
C PRO A 42 5.23 -7.40 -3.92
N PRO A 43 6.48 -7.74 -3.58
CA PRO A 43 7.54 -7.92 -4.57
C PRO A 43 7.23 -9.11 -5.50
N ALA A 44 7.77 -9.08 -6.72
CA ALA A 44 7.56 -10.13 -7.72
C ALA A 44 8.06 -11.53 -7.29
N SER A 45 8.98 -11.59 -6.32
CA SER A 45 9.44 -12.85 -5.72
C SER A 45 8.39 -13.55 -4.84
N ILE A 46 7.40 -12.80 -4.34
CA ILE A 46 6.30 -13.33 -3.53
C ILE A 46 5.06 -13.56 -4.39
N ASP A 47 4.70 -12.58 -5.23
CA ASP A 47 3.65 -12.72 -6.24
C ASP A 47 4.14 -12.13 -7.56
N PRO A 48 4.41 -12.97 -8.59
CA PRO A 48 4.85 -12.49 -9.90
C PRO A 48 3.87 -11.52 -10.56
N GLN A 49 2.58 -11.60 -10.23
CA GLN A 49 1.55 -10.69 -10.75
C GLN A 49 1.42 -9.41 -9.92
N ARG A 50 2.16 -9.31 -8.80
CA ARG A 50 2.13 -8.18 -7.85
C ARG A 50 0.71 -7.73 -7.52
N LYS A 51 -0.20 -8.66 -7.23
CA LYS A 51 -1.60 -8.33 -6.95
C LYS A 51 -1.68 -7.49 -5.68
N PRO A 52 -2.32 -6.31 -5.72
CA PRO A 52 -2.53 -5.51 -4.53
C PRO A 52 -3.39 -6.26 -3.51
N LEU A 53 -2.96 -6.23 -2.25
CA LEU A 53 -3.66 -6.80 -1.11
C LEU A 53 -4.21 -5.67 -0.24
N PRO A 54 -5.41 -5.81 0.35
CA PRO A 54 -5.90 -4.81 1.29
C PRO A 54 -4.95 -4.70 2.48
N ALA A 55 -4.73 -3.47 2.97
CA ALA A 55 -3.98 -3.26 4.21
C ALA A 55 -4.61 -4.02 5.38
N TYR A 56 -3.79 -4.32 6.39
CA TYR A 56 -4.18 -5.20 7.50
C TYR A 56 -5.48 -4.79 8.20
N ASN A 57 -5.68 -3.49 8.44
CA ASN A 57 -6.89 -2.93 9.03
C ASN A 57 -8.17 -3.12 8.19
N ARG A 58 -8.02 -3.53 6.92
CA ARG A 58 -9.11 -3.79 5.97
C ARG A 58 -9.24 -5.25 5.58
N ARG A 59 -8.39 -6.14 6.11
CA ARG A 59 -8.39 -7.57 5.73
C ARG A 59 -9.73 -8.27 6.01
N THR A 60 -10.52 -7.75 6.96
CA THR A 60 -11.84 -8.26 7.32
C THR A 60 -12.99 -7.44 6.74
N MET A 61 -12.70 -6.34 6.04
CA MET A 61 -13.72 -5.54 5.37
C MET A 61 -14.08 -6.20 4.03
N ARG A 62 -15.39 -6.38 3.80
CA ARG A 62 -15.95 -6.76 2.52
C ARG A 62 -15.97 -5.53 1.61
N LEU A 63 -15.09 -5.49 0.61
CA LEU A 63 -14.90 -4.35 -0.31
C LEU A 63 -15.82 -4.42 -1.54
N ASP A 64 -16.90 -5.19 -1.43
CA ASP A 64 -17.85 -5.59 -2.46
C ASP A 64 -18.51 -4.40 -3.19
N ASN A 65 -18.39 -3.18 -2.64
CA ASN A 65 -19.07 -1.98 -3.10
C ASN A 65 -18.16 -0.85 -3.59
N ALA A 66 -16.89 -1.12 -3.93
CA ALA A 66 -16.03 -0.13 -4.59
C ALA A 66 -15.96 -0.41 -6.11
N ALA A 67 -17.04 -0.05 -6.83
CA ALA A 67 -17.09 0.02 -8.29
C ALA A 67 -17.57 1.41 -8.71
#